data_AF-A0A9X2CZQ6-F1
#
_entry.id   AF-A0A9X2CZQ6-F1
#
_cell.length_a   1.000
_cell.length_b   1.000
_cell.length_c   1.000
_cell.angle_alpha   90.00
_cell.angle_beta   90.00
_cell.angle_gamma   90.00
#
_symmetry.space_group_name_H-M   'P 1'
#
loop_
_entity.id
_entity.type
_entity.pdbx_description
1 polymer ?
#
loop_
_entity_poly.entity_id
_entity_poly.type
_entity_poly.pdbx_seq_one_letter_code
_entity_poly.pdbx_strand_id
1 'polypeptide(L)'
;MKHFFLTLLLSLVSSMTAYAAQKSVICTMKGIEDPISFIVPGKTGDLPEIDFSYPVDVTRFSMRSGNLLLVAMDHEETTRPRIFISAQLAQNSHAYTGQFMTDFGGNQLQLDNGQVSCTIK
;
A
#
# COMPACT_ATOMS: atom_id res chain seq x y z
N MET A 1 23.65 -0.09 -54.15
CA MET A 1 23.05 -1.11 -53.25
C MET A 1 23.90 -1.32 -51.98
N LYS A 2 24.30 -0.26 -51.27
CA LYS A 2 25.16 -0.38 -50.06
C LYS A 2 24.71 0.50 -48.87
N HIS A 3 23.77 1.42 -49.11
CA HIS A 3 23.24 2.33 -48.09
C HIS A 3 21.85 1.93 -47.57
N PHE A 4 21.20 0.94 -48.17
CA PHE A 4 19.86 0.51 -47.74
C PHE A 4 19.88 -0.50 -46.59
N PHE A 5 21.04 -1.13 -46.34
CA PHE A 5 21.19 -2.12 -45.26
C PHE A 5 21.56 -1.49 -43.91
N LEU A 6 22.03 -0.24 -43.89
CA LEU A 6 22.48 0.40 -42.65
C LEU A 6 21.34 1.05 -41.85
N THR A 7 20.24 1.43 -42.52
CA THR A 7 19.09 2.09 -41.90
C THR A 7 18.09 1.12 -41.24
N LEU A 8 18.14 -0.17 -41.58
CA LEU A 8 17.18 -1.16 -41.07
C LEU A 8 17.59 -1.76 -39.70
N LEU A 9 18.85 -1.60 -39.27
CA LEU A 9 19.30 -2.11 -37.96
C LEU A 9 18.93 -1.22 -36.77
N LEU A 10 18.41 -0.01 -36.99
CA LEU A 10 18.20 0.97 -35.93
C LEU A 10 16.77 1.01 -35.35
N SER A 11 15.86 0.15 -35.82
CA SER A 11 14.44 0.19 -35.42
C SER A 11 14.05 -0.85 -34.35
N LEU A 12 15.01 -1.54 -33.74
CA LEU A 12 14.76 -2.59 -32.73
C LEU A 12 15.20 -2.22 -31.31
N VAL A 13 15.19 -0.93 -30.95
CA VAL A 13 15.19 -0.54 -29.54
C VAL A 13 13.74 -0.61 -29.05
N SER A 14 13.20 -1.83 -29.00
CA SER A 14 11.94 -2.13 -28.35
C SER A 14 12.05 -1.64 -26.92
N SER A 15 11.22 -0.67 -26.57
CA SER A 15 11.10 -0.11 -25.23
C SER A 15 10.69 -1.22 -24.27
N MET A 16 11.66 -1.95 -23.73
CA MET A 16 11.43 -2.78 -22.56
C MET A 16 11.18 -1.80 -21.41
N THR A 17 9.92 -1.45 -21.19
CA THR A 17 9.49 -0.91 -19.91
C THR A 17 9.77 -1.99 -18.89
N ALA A 18 10.88 -1.85 -18.16
CA ALA A 18 11.19 -2.69 -17.02
C ALA A 18 10.02 -2.54 -16.04
N TYR A 19 9.13 -3.54 -16.00
CA TYR A 19 8.07 -3.61 -15.02
C TYR A 19 8.76 -3.91 -13.67
N ALA A 20 9.09 -2.86 -12.93
CA ALA A 20 9.56 -3.02 -11.57
C ALA A 20 8.46 -3.77 -10.81
N ALA A 21 8.79 -4.94 -10.26
CA ALA A 21 7.85 -5.70 -9.45
C ALA A 21 7.27 -4.78 -8.37
N GLN A 22 5.96 -4.58 -8.40
CA GLN A 22 5.27 -3.72 -7.45
C GLN A 22 5.37 -4.36 -6.07
N LYS A 23 5.98 -3.64 -5.13
CA LYS A 23 6.15 -4.10 -3.75
C LYS A 23 4.78 -4.11 -3.06
N SER A 24 4.51 -5.14 -2.27
CA SER A 24 3.31 -5.19 -1.42
C SER A 24 3.69 -4.95 0.03
N VAL A 25 2.75 -4.40 0.80
CA VAL A 25 2.85 -4.28 2.25
C VAL A 25 1.78 -5.17 2.86
N ILE A 26 2.19 -5.96 3.85
CA ILE A 26 1.29 -6.81 4.62
C ILE A 26 1.41 -6.41 6.08
N CYS A 27 0.31 -5.94 6.66
CA CYS A 27 0.18 -5.49 8.04
C CYS A 27 -0.59 -6.52 8.87
N THR A 28 0.09 -7.12 9.86
CA THR A 28 -0.54 -7.97 10.87
C THR A 28 -0.88 -7.14 12.11
N MET A 29 -2.13 -7.23 12.55
CA MET A 29 -2.67 -6.46 13.68
C MET A 29 -2.90 -7.40 14.85
N LYS A 30 -2.40 -7.04 16.03
CA LYS A 30 -2.53 -7.90 17.21
C LYS A 30 -4.01 -8.04 17.59
N GLY A 31 -4.49 -9.28 17.61
CA GLY A 31 -5.87 -9.60 17.99
C GLY A 31 -6.86 -9.62 16.81
N ILE A 32 -6.40 -9.34 15.59
CA ILE A 32 -7.17 -9.46 14.35
C ILE A 32 -6.53 -10.57 13.51
N GLU A 33 -7.34 -11.53 13.06
CA GLU A 33 -6.83 -12.69 12.31
C GLU A 33 -6.39 -12.31 10.89
N ASP A 34 -7.22 -11.53 10.19
CA ASP A 34 -6.98 -11.15 8.81
C ASP A 34 -6.01 -9.96 8.71
N PRO A 35 -4.90 -10.08 7.96
CA PRO A 35 -3.99 -8.98 7.73
C PRO A 35 -4.57 -7.98 6.74
N ILE A 36 -4.18 -6.72 6.86
CA ILE A 36 -4.42 -5.72 5.82
C ILE A 36 -3.26 -5.77 4.83
N SER A 37 -3.57 -5.79 3.53
CA SER A 37 -2.55 -5.76 2.49
C SER A 37 -2.83 -4.70 1.43
N PHE A 38 -1.76 -4.16 0.85
CA PHE A 38 -1.84 -3.21 -0.26
C PHE A 38 -0.56 -3.18 -1.09
N ILE A 39 -0.70 -2.70 -2.33
CA ILE A 39 0.43 -2.44 -3.21
C ILE A 39 0.99 -1.04 -2.94
N VAL A 40 2.31 -0.90 -2.83
CA VAL A 40 2.96 0.40 -2.71
C VAL A 40 2.79 1.16 -4.03
N PRO A 41 2.16 2.35 -4.03
CA PRO A 41 2.00 3.13 -5.25
C PRO A 41 3.35 3.51 -5.87
N GLY A 42 3.42 3.43 -7.20
CA GLY A 42 4.65 3.72 -7.95
C GLY A 42 5.02 5.20 -8.00
N LYS A 43 4.08 6.09 -7.67
CA LYS A 43 4.29 7.55 -7.63
C LYS A 43 3.95 8.10 -6.25
N THR A 44 4.69 9.14 -5.87
CA THR A 44 4.37 9.94 -4.68
C THR A 44 2.98 10.57 -4.83
N GLY A 45 2.17 10.50 -3.78
CA GLY A 45 0.86 11.15 -3.70
C GLY A 45 -0.29 10.26 -4.18
N ASP A 46 0.01 9.21 -4.93
CA ASP A 46 -0.97 8.17 -5.26
C ASP A 46 -1.38 7.42 -3.99
N LEU A 47 -2.63 6.97 -3.96
CA LEU A 47 -3.23 6.27 -2.83
C LEU A 47 -3.33 4.78 -3.18
N PRO A 48 -2.96 3.87 -2.27
CA PRO A 48 -3.11 2.44 -2.50
C PRO A 48 -4.58 2.02 -2.43
N GLU A 49 -4.93 0.97 -3.16
CA GLU A 49 -6.13 0.18 -2.89
C GLU A 49 -5.83 -0.80 -1.75
N ILE A 50 -6.82 -1.03 -0.90
CA ILE A 50 -6.70 -1.89 0.28
C ILE A 50 -7.66 -3.06 0.14
N ASP A 51 -7.15 -4.26 0.38
CA ASP A 51 -7.99 -5.45 0.55
C ASP A 51 -8.59 -5.43 1.97
N PHE A 52 -9.89 -5.12 2.05
CA PHE A 52 -10.65 -5.03 3.29
C PHE A 52 -12.06 -5.58 3.07
N SER A 53 -12.65 -6.19 4.11
CA SER A 53 -13.97 -6.83 4.01
C SER A 53 -15.12 -5.89 3.65
N TYR A 54 -14.91 -4.58 3.78
CA TYR A 54 -15.87 -3.54 3.42
C TYR A 54 -15.25 -2.53 2.44
N PRO A 55 -16.04 -1.89 1.57
CA PRO A 55 -15.54 -0.85 0.69
C PRO A 55 -14.94 0.33 1.47
N VAL A 56 -13.68 0.66 1.18
CA VAL A 56 -12.95 1.76 1.82
C VAL A 56 -12.19 2.58 0.80
N ASP A 57 -12.10 3.88 1.05
CA ASP A 57 -11.27 4.80 0.28
C ASP A 57 -10.08 5.26 1.13
N VAL A 58 -8.86 4.99 0.66
CA VAL A 58 -7.66 5.54 1.29
C VAL A 58 -7.62 7.03 1.04
N THR A 59 -7.71 7.83 2.11
CA THR A 59 -7.68 9.29 2.01
C THR A 59 -6.31 9.86 2.32
N ARG A 60 -5.48 9.15 3.10
CA ARG A 60 -4.11 9.56 3.40
C ARG A 60 -3.19 8.34 3.36
N PHE A 61 -2.08 8.50 2.65
CA PHE A 61 -1.04 7.50 2.59
C PHE A 61 0.34 8.18 2.59
N SER A 62 1.28 7.61 3.34
CA SER A 62 2.68 8.02 3.30
C SER A 62 3.58 6.86 3.70
N MET A 63 4.57 6.57 2.87
CA MET A 63 5.71 5.72 3.22
C MET A 63 7.00 6.51 2.98
N ARG A 64 7.41 7.31 3.96
CA ARG A 64 8.52 8.27 3.82
C ARG A 64 9.37 8.36 5.07
N SER A 65 10.68 8.44 4.88
CA SER A 65 11.66 8.62 5.96
C SER A 65 11.49 7.59 7.09
N GLY A 66 11.22 6.34 6.73
CA GLY A 66 10.98 5.26 7.69
C GLY A 66 9.62 5.31 8.40
N ASN A 67 8.69 6.16 8.00
CA ASN A 67 7.33 6.19 8.55
C ASN A 67 6.34 5.58 7.56
N LEU A 68 5.35 4.87 8.09
CA LEU A 68 4.15 4.40 7.40
C LEU A 68 2.93 5.04 8.05
N LEU A 69 2.15 5.77 7.26
CA LEU A 69 0.84 6.28 7.62
C LEU A 69 -0.17 5.80 6.57
N LEU A 70 -1.28 5.24 7.04
CA LEU A 70 -2.42 4.89 6.19
C LEU A 70 -3.72 5.24 6.91
N VAL A 71 -4.60 5.97 6.23
CA VAL A 71 -5.94 6.29 6.71
C VAL A 71 -6.93 5.97 5.61
N ALA A 72 -7.87 5.08 5.88
CA ALA A 72 -8.96 4.76 4.99
C ALA A 72 -10.30 5.05 5.66
N MET A 73 -11.19 5.70 4.91
CA MET A 73 -12.55 6.02 5.32
C MET A 73 -13.51 5.01 4.70
N ASP A 74 -14.67 4.85 5.31
CA ASP A 74 -15.78 4.16 4.67
C ASP A 74 -16.13 4.85 3.33
N HIS A 75 -16.41 4.05 2.30
CA HIS A 75 -16.74 4.56 0.96
C HIS A 75 -18.06 5.36 0.94
N GLU A 76 -19.06 4.92 1.70
CA GLU A 76 -20.38 5.55 1.74
C GLU A 76 -20.47 6.63 2.84
N GLU A 77 -19.84 6.39 3.99
CA GLU A 77 -19.79 7.31 5.12
C GLU A 77 -18.40 7.94 5.28
N THR A 78 -18.10 8.96 4.48
CA THR A 78 -16.74 9.55 4.36
C THR A 78 -16.18 10.16 5.65
N THR A 79 -16.99 10.30 6.70
CA THR A 79 -16.58 10.78 8.04
C THR A 79 -16.20 9.65 8.99
N ARG A 80 -16.48 8.40 8.63
CA ARG A 80 -16.23 7.21 9.44
C ARG A 80 -14.88 6.58 9.06
N PRO A 81 -13.85 6.67 9.91
CA PRO A 81 -12.58 6.02 9.64
C PRO A 81 -12.72 4.52 9.84
N ARG A 82 -12.34 3.75 8.83
CA ARG A 82 -12.36 2.28 8.87
C ARG A 82 -11.01 1.69 9.19
N ILE A 83 -9.94 2.35 8.77
CA ILE A 83 -8.56 1.91 9.00
C ILE A 83 -7.70 3.12 9.33
N PHE A 84 -6.93 3.01 10.39
CA PHE A 84 -5.84 3.92 10.73
C PHE A 84 -4.61 3.11 11.10
N ILE A 85 -3.50 3.30 10.41
CA ILE A 85 -2.21 2.68 10.71
C ILE A 85 -1.16 3.78 10.80
N SER A 86 -0.42 3.81 11.91
CA SER A 86 0.74 4.69 12.09
C SER A 86 1.90 3.88 12.66
N ALA A 87 2.95 3.71 11.87
CA ALA A 87 4.07 2.84 12.20
C ALA A 87 5.40 3.40 11.71
N GLN A 88 6.49 2.93 12.31
CA GLN A 88 7.86 3.32 11.97
C GLN A 88 8.72 2.09 11.70
N LEU A 89 9.60 2.17 10.71
CA LEU A 89 10.55 1.14 10.38
C LEU A 89 11.47 0.91 11.58
N ALA A 90 11.43 -0.28 12.15
CA ALA A 90 12.28 -0.62 13.26
C ALA A 90 13.73 -0.79 12.79
N GLN A 91 14.71 -0.38 13.60
CA GLN A 91 16.13 -0.46 13.22
C GLN A 91 16.64 -1.90 13.10
N ASN A 92 16.01 -2.84 13.82
CA ASN A 92 16.46 -4.23 13.95
C ASN A 92 15.55 -5.23 13.23
N SER A 93 14.47 -4.76 12.60
CA SER A 93 13.59 -5.60 11.79
C SER A 93 13.24 -4.85 10.50
N HIS A 94 13.19 -5.55 9.37
CA HIS A 94 12.73 -4.98 8.09
C HIS A 94 11.20 -4.77 8.07
N ALA A 95 10.62 -4.39 9.22
CA ALA A 95 9.20 -4.23 9.44
C ALA A 95 8.90 -2.86 10.06
N TYR A 96 7.78 -2.28 9.67
CA TYR A 96 7.21 -1.13 10.34
C TYR A 96 6.43 -1.62 11.56
N THR A 97 6.75 -1.11 12.74
CA THR A 97 6.01 -1.41 13.97
C THR A 97 5.33 -0.16 14.48
N GLY A 98 4.09 -0.29 14.96
CA GLY A 98 3.33 0.87 15.39
C GLY A 98 2.00 0.52 16.02
N GLN A 99 1.02 1.39 15.80
CA GLN A 99 -0.35 1.24 16.27
C GLN A 99 -1.33 1.22 15.11
N PHE A 100 -2.46 0.53 15.32
CA PHE A 100 -3.61 0.56 14.44
C PHE A 100 -4.88 0.92 15.20
N MET A 101 -5.87 1.40 14.45
CA MET A 101 -7.29 1.31 14.76
C MET A 101 -8.00 0.80 13.51
N THR A 102 -9.00 -0.07 13.68
CA THR A 102 -9.85 -0.57 12.60
C THR A 102 -11.31 -0.61 13.04
N ASP A 103 -12.22 -0.49 12.09
CA ASP A 103 -13.65 -0.65 12.30
C ASP A 103 -14.25 -1.75 11.41
N PHE A 104 -14.39 -2.95 11.97
CA PHE A 104 -14.94 -4.13 11.28
C PHE A 104 -16.45 -4.30 11.47
N GLY A 105 -17.10 -3.41 12.20
CA GLY A 105 -18.53 -3.53 12.43
C GLY A 105 -19.25 -2.98 11.21
N GLY A 106 -19.90 -3.82 10.40
CA GLY A 106 -20.51 -3.39 9.13
C GLY A 106 -21.40 -2.15 9.28
N ASN A 107 -22.62 -2.33 9.79
CA ASN A 107 -23.58 -1.24 10.03
C ASN A 107 -23.52 -0.68 11.47
N GLN A 108 -22.71 -1.27 12.33
CA GLN A 108 -22.53 -0.84 13.73
C GLN A 108 -21.07 -0.52 13.97
N LEU A 109 -20.77 0.43 14.86
CA LEU A 109 -19.39 0.77 15.17
C LEU A 109 -18.73 -0.37 15.97
N GLN A 110 -17.62 -0.93 15.47
CA GLN A 110 -16.79 -1.89 16.21
C GLN A 110 -15.32 -1.50 16.07
N LEU A 111 -14.86 -0.68 17.01
CA LEU A 111 -13.48 -0.18 17.01
C LEU A 111 -12.56 -1.14 17.74
N ASP A 112 -11.60 -1.68 16.98
CA ASP A 112 -10.48 -2.45 17.50
C ASP A 112 -9.20 -1.63 17.35
N ASN A 113 -8.27 -1.75 18.30
CA ASN A 113 -6.99 -1.02 18.25
C ASN A 113 -5.88 -1.78 18.96
N GLY A 114 -4.64 -1.50 18.58
CA GLY A 114 -3.49 -2.10 19.23
C GLY A 114 -2.23 -2.04 18.38
N GLN A 115 -1.33 -2.99 18.63
CA GLN A 115 -0.05 -3.05 17.94
C GLN A 115 -0.18 -3.61 16.52
N VAL A 116 0.55 -3.03 15.57
CA VAL A 116 0.65 -3.50 14.19
C VAL A 116 2.10 -3.75 13.79
N SER A 117 2.33 -4.75 12.94
CA SER A 117 3.61 -5.04 12.28
C SER A 117 3.40 -5.16 10.77
N CYS A 118 4.00 -4.28 9.97
CA CYS A 118 3.88 -4.27 8.52
C CYS A 118 5.20 -4.64 7.84
N THR A 119 5.18 -5.62 6.95
CA THR A 119 6.35 -6.07 6.19
C THR A 119 6.19 -5.74 4.72
N ILE A 120 7.28 -5.33 4.07
CA ILE A 120 7.31 -5.14 2.62
C ILE A 120 7.72 -6.48 1.98
N LYS A 121 6.95 -6.96 1.02
CA LYS A 121 7.26 -8.13 0.19
C LYS A 121 7.49 -7.75 -1.27
#